data_AF-A0A9W7CAI1-F1
#
_entry.id   AF-A0A9W7CAI1-F1
#
_cell.length_a   1.000
_cell.length_b   1.000
_cell.length_c   1.000
_cell.angle_alpha   90.00
_cell.angle_beta   90.00
_cell.angle_gamma   90.00
#
_symmetry.space_group_name_H-M   'P 1'
#
loop_
_entity.id
_entity.type
_entity.pdbx_description
1 polymer ?
#
loop_
_entity_poly.entity_id
_entity_poly.type
_entity_poly.pdbx_seq_one_letter_code
_entity_poly.pdbx_strand_id
1 'polypeptide(L)'
;MTMLKNSNEATIGFLRHAEIKHGRVAMFAFVGYCVQSNVHWPWPMTTAGDSFPSTDLSPEAQWDAIPEAAKWQILIVISFLELWGEQSGADGVKHYMRGGQPGKFPSFDLFRQTVHPVPFNLFDPFGLSKNRSAEKKEKGLITELNNGRLAQIGIMGFLAADKVPGSVPALNGIAIPYDGDVMAPFTAHYHLF
;
A
#
# COMPACT_ATOMS: atom_id res chain seq x y z
N MET A 1 -7.94 38.81 -4.11
CA MET A 1 -8.16 37.73 -5.09
C MET A 1 -7.07 36.62 -5.06
N THR A 2 -6.35 36.46 -3.95
CA THR A 2 -5.29 35.44 -3.74
C THR A 2 -5.73 34.30 -2.81
N MET A 3 -6.74 34.51 -1.95
CA MET A 3 -7.22 33.48 -1.01
C MET A 3 -7.93 32.29 -1.69
N LEU A 4 -8.60 32.51 -2.84
CA LEU A 4 -9.27 31.44 -3.59
C LEU A 4 -8.29 30.55 -4.39
N LYS A 5 -7.15 31.10 -4.83
CA LYS A 5 -6.11 30.30 -5.52
C LYS A 5 -5.44 29.30 -4.59
N ASN A 6 -5.17 29.71 -3.35
CA ASN A 6 -4.56 28.84 -2.32
C ASN A 6 -5.42 27.60 -2.00
N SER A 7 -6.75 27.73 -1.99
CA SER A 7 -7.64 26.58 -1.76
C SER A 7 -7.61 25.60 -2.92
N ASN A 8 -7.63 26.08 -4.17
CA ASN A 8 -7.65 25.20 -5.34
C ASN A 8 -6.30 24.46 -5.52
N GLU A 9 -5.18 25.14 -5.29
CA GLU A 9 -3.84 24.52 -5.33
C GLU A 9 -3.68 23.43 -4.25
N ALA A 10 -4.17 23.68 -3.04
CA ALA A 10 -4.16 22.69 -1.97
C ALA A 10 -5.04 21.48 -2.30
N THR A 11 -6.22 21.68 -2.88
CA THR A 11 -7.11 20.61 -3.35
C THR A 11 -6.46 19.77 -4.45
N ILE A 12 -5.85 20.40 -5.45
CA ILE A 12 -5.15 19.69 -6.53
C ILE A 12 -3.97 18.89 -5.96
N GLY A 13 -3.20 19.47 -5.04
CA GLY A 13 -2.11 18.78 -4.35
C GLY A 13 -2.57 17.56 -3.58
N PHE A 14 -3.70 17.67 -2.87
CA PHE A 14 -4.33 16.56 -2.15
C PHE A 14 -4.81 15.45 -3.10
N LEU A 15 -5.57 15.78 -4.15
CA LEU A 15 -6.09 14.80 -5.10
C LEU A 15 -4.98 14.03 -5.82
N ARG A 16 -3.92 14.72 -6.25
CA ARG A 16 -2.74 14.06 -6.85
C ARG A 16 -2.01 13.16 -5.86
N HIS A 17 -1.90 13.59 -4.61
CA HIS A 17 -1.27 12.77 -3.58
C HIS A 17 -2.10 11.51 -3.28
N ALA A 18 -3.42 11.66 -3.18
CA ALA A 18 -4.35 10.54 -2.97
C ALA A 18 -4.26 9.54 -4.13
N GLU A 19 -4.28 10.00 -5.38
CA GLU A 19 -4.15 9.13 -6.56
C GLU A 19 -2.85 8.32 -6.53
N ILE A 20 -1.73 8.95 -6.22
CA ILE A 20 -0.42 8.27 -6.11
C ILE A 20 -0.41 7.26 -4.96
N LYS A 21 -0.94 7.62 -3.78
CA LYS A 21 -1.02 6.70 -2.63
C LYS A 21 -1.83 5.44 -2.98
N HIS A 22 -3.04 5.61 -3.55
CA HIS A 22 -3.87 4.48 -3.94
C HIS A 22 -3.23 3.66 -5.07
N GLY A 23 -2.60 4.31 -6.06
CA GLY A 23 -1.90 3.63 -7.14
C GLY A 23 -0.73 2.78 -6.64
N ARG A 24 0.07 3.30 -5.70
CA ARG A 24 1.17 2.55 -5.06
C ARG A 24 0.65 1.33 -4.31
N VAL A 25 -0.34 1.52 -3.45
CA VAL A 25 -0.94 0.41 -2.68
C VAL A 25 -1.52 -0.64 -3.64
N ALA A 26 -2.20 -0.22 -4.71
CA ALA A 26 -2.74 -1.14 -5.71
C ALA A 26 -1.66 -1.92 -6.47
N MET A 27 -0.55 -1.28 -6.85
CA MET A 27 0.59 -1.97 -7.48
C MET A 27 1.21 -3.01 -6.56
N PHE A 28 1.41 -2.69 -5.28
CA PHE A 28 1.91 -3.64 -4.29
C PHE A 28 0.91 -4.77 -4.03
N ALA A 29 -0.38 -4.46 -3.91
CA ALA A 29 -1.44 -5.42 -3.70
C ALA A 29 -1.54 -6.41 -4.88
N PHE A 30 -1.43 -5.95 -6.13
CA PHE A 30 -1.52 -6.82 -7.30
C PHE A 30 -0.40 -7.87 -7.31
N VAL A 31 0.84 -7.44 -7.06
CA VAL A 31 1.98 -8.36 -6.96
C VAL A 31 1.81 -9.30 -5.75
N GLY A 32 1.38 -8.77 -4.61
CA GLY A 32 1.11 -9.55 -3.40
C GLY A 32 0.07 -10.65 -3.63
N TYR A 33 -1.04 -10.31 -4.29
CA TYR A 33 -2.12 -11.25 -4.63
C TYR A 33 -1.61 -12.40 -5.52
N CYS A 34 -0.84 -12.09 -6.57
CA CYS A 34 -0.23 -13.11 -7.42
C CYS A 34 0.72 -14.03 -6.65
N VAL A 35 1.54 -13.48 -5.75
CA VAL A 35 2.48 -14.27 -4.95
C VAL A 35 1.73 -15.15 -3.95
N GLN A 36 0.78 -14.60 -3.20
CA GLN A 36 -0.01 -15.32 -2.20
C GLN A 36 -0.87 -16.44 -2.78
N SER A 37 -1.29 -16.31 -4.05
CA SER A 37 -2.02 -17.37 -4.76
C SER A 37 -1.13 -18.56 -5.15
N ASN A 38 0.20 -18.40 -5.16
CA ASN A 38 1.13 -19.43 -5.68
C ASN A 38 2.16 -19.91 -4.66
N VAL A 39 2.57 -19.06 -3.71
CA VAL A 39 3.66 -19.32 -2.78
C VAL A 39 3.29 -18.83 -1.39
N HIS A 40 3.44 -19.69 -0.39
CA HIS A 40 3.42 -19.32 1.02
C HIS A 40 4.79 -19.58 1.66
N TRP A 41 5.04 -18.97 2.81
CA TRP A 41 6.30 -19.19 3.52
C TRP A 41 6.31 -20.57 4.21
N PRO A 42 7.41 -21.34 4.10
CA PRO A 42 7.49 -22.71 4.62
C PRO A 42 7.89 -22.82 6.10
N TRP A 43 8.04 -21.71 6.82
CA TRP A 43 8.41 -21.67 8.23
C TRP A 43 7.23 -21.23 9.12
N PRO A 44 7.26 -21.51 10.43
CA PRO A 44 6.18 -21.10 11.32
C PRO A 44 6.08 -19.56 11.43
N MET A 45 4.85 -19.08 11.43
CA MET A 45 4.47 -17.68 11.62
C MET A 45 4.46 -17.31 13.11
N THR A 46 3.97 -18.22 13.97
CA THR A 46 3.83 -17.96 15.41
C THR A 46 4.93 -18.64 16.20
N THR A 47 5.22 -18.13 17.40
CA THR A 47 6.13 -18.78 18.36
C THR A 47 5.61 -20.12 18.87
N ALA A 48 4.30 -20.38 18.72
CA ALA A 48 3.68 -21.66 19.01
C ALA A 48 3.87 -22.71 17.89
N GLY A 49 4.40 -22.30 16.73
CA GLY A 49 4.70 -23.18 15.61
C GLY A 49 3.62 -23.24 14.53
N ASP A 50 2.62 -22.34 14.56
CA ASP A 50 1.57 -22.32 13.54
C ASP A 50 2.17 -21.91 12.19
N SER A 51 1.79 -22.63 11.13
CA SER A 51 2.22 -22.33 9.77
C SER A 51 1.50 -21.11 9.18
N PHE A 52 2.05 -20.52 8.12
CA PHE A 52 1.34 -19.51 7.35
C PHE A 52 0.10 -20.11 6.65
N PRO A 53 -0.94 -19.32 6.38
CA PRO A 53 -2.11 -19.78 5.63
C PRO A 53 -1.73 -20.42 4.28
N SER A 54 -2.43 -21.51 3.92
CA SER A 54 -2.19 -22.24 2.67
C SER A 54 -2.59 -21.42 1.44
N THR A 55 -1.91 -21.68 0.31
CA THR A 55 -2.23 -21.17 -1.02
C THR A 55 -3.54 -21.71 -1.60
N ASP A 56 -4.10 -22.77 -1.00
CA ASP A 56 -5.40 -23.33 -1.44
C ASP A 56 -6.58 -22.39 -1.11
N LEU A 57 -6.36 -21.44 -0.20
CA LEU A 57 -7.32 -20.40 0.15
C LEU A 57 -7.12 -19.19 -0.76
N SER A 58 -8.22 -18.49 -1.07
CA SER A 58 -8.12 -17.19 -1.73
C SER A 58 -7.28 -16.23 -0.85
N PRO A 59 -6.52 -15.30 -1.44
CA PRO A 59 -5.71 -14.34 -0.66
C PRO A 59 -6.52 -13.56 0.38
N GLU A 60 -7.80 -13.30 0.13
CA GLU A 60 -8.74 -12.71 1.09
C GLU A 60 -8.97 -13.62 2.31
N ALA A 61 -9.24 -14.91 2.08
CA ALA A 61 -9.39 -15.88 3.15
C ALA A 61 -8.07 -16.15 3.89
N GLN A 62 -6.92 -16.02 3.21
CA GLN A 62 -5.61 -16.06 3.87
C GLN A 62 -5.45 -14.90 4.85
N TRP A 63 -5.91 -13.68 4.51
CA TRP A 63 -5.93 -12.56 5.45
C TRP A 63 -6.80 -12.86 6.67
N ASP A 64 -7.97 -13.46 6.48
CA ASP A 64 -8.86 -13.85 7.58
C ASP A 64 -8.21 -14.83 8.54
N ALA A 65 -7.46 -15.81 8.03
CA ALA A 65 -6.78 -16.84 8.80
C ALA A 65 -5.58 -16.32 9.64
N ILE A 66 -5.11 -15.09 9.42
CA ILE A 66 -4.00 -14.52 10.19
C ILE A 66 -4.46 -14.19 11.63
N PRO A 67 -3.66 -14.52 12.67
CA PRO A 67 -3.93 -14.13 14.04
C PRO A 67 -4.11 -12.62 14.20
N GLU A 68 -5.06 -12.20 15.04
CA GLU A 68 -5.40 -10.78 15.21
C GLU A 68 -4.23 -9.92 15.69
N ALA A 69 -3.38 -10.47 16.56
CA ALA A 69 -2.18 -9.79 17.05
C ALA A 69 -1.24 -9.41 15.89
N ALA A 70 -1.11 -10.27 14.87
CA ALA A 70 -0.30 -9.98 13.70
C ALA A 70 -0.95 -8.89 12.81
N LYS A 71 -2.28 -8.93 12.64
CA LYS A 71 -3.03 -7.88 11.92
C LYS A 71 -2.82 -6.51 12.56
N TRP A 72 -2.92 -6.41 13.89
CA TRP A 72 -2.68 -5.17 14.62
C TRP A 72 -1.25 -4.64 14.44
N GLN A 73 -0.24 -5.51 14.49
CA GLN A 73 1.15 -5.11 14.25
C GLN A 73 1.33 -4.50 12.86
N ILE A 74 0.74 -5.11 11.83
CA ILE A 74 0.77 -4.58 10.46
C ILE A 74 0.12 -3.18 10.40
N LEU A 75 -1.08 -3.03 10.95
CA LEU A 75 -1.81 -1.75 10.95
C LEU A 75 -1.06 -0.65 11.72
N ILE A 76 -0.44 -0.98 12.85
CA ILE A 76 0.34 -0.02 13.64
C ILE A 76 1.58 0.45 12.87
N VAL A 77 2.29 -0.47 12.18
CA VAL A 77 3.45 -0.10 11.36
C VAL A 77 3.02 0.79 10.19
N ILE A 78 1.94 0.45 9.50
CA ILE A 78 1.39 1.30 8.42
C ILE A 78 1.01 2.68 8.95
N SER A 79 0.34 2.73 10.10
CA SER A 79 -0.07 3.98 10.75
C SER A 79 1.14 4.86 11.08
N PHE A 80 2.21 4.27 11.61
CA PHE A 80 3.46 4.99 11.88
C PHE A 80 4.09 5.54 10.59
N LEU A 81 4.12 4.76 9.50
CA LEU A 81 4.67 5.19 8.21
C LEU A 81 3.85 6.31 7.56
N GLU A 82 2.53 6.24 7.66
CA GLU A 82 1.59 7.30 7.21
C GLU A 82 1.84 8.60 7.98
N LEU A 83 1.90 8.53 9.31
CA LEU A 83 2.18 9.70 10.17
C LEU A 83 3.56 10.30 9.88
N TRP A 84 4.57 9.48 9.66
CA TRP A 84 5.91 9.94 9.27
C TRP A 84 5.88 10.67 7.92
N GLY A 85 5.10 10.17 6.96
CA GLY A 85 4.91 10.81 5.66
C GLY A 85 4.19 12.16 5.74
N GLU A 86 3.29 12.35 6.70
CA GLU A 86 2.56 13.60 6.90
C GLU A 86 3.35 14.63 7.72
N GLN A 87 4.22 14.16 8.63
CA GLN A 87 5.09 15.00 9.45
C GLN A 87 6.16 15.68 8.59
N SER A 88 5.70 16.69 7.87
CA SER A 88 6.43 17.54 6.94
C SER A 88 7.32 18.50 7.74
N GLY A 89 8.40 17.97 8.30
CA GLY A 89 9.33 18.70 9.15
C GLY A 89 10.72 18.07 9.23
N ALA A 90 10.84 16.77 9.01
CA ALA A 90 12.13 16.11 8.79
C ALA A 90 12.61 16.41 7.35
N ASP A 91 13.78 17.02 7.20
CA ASP A 91 14.47 17.29 5.91
C ASP A 91 13.98 18.46 5.04
N GLY A 92 13.19 19.40 5.57
CA GLY A 92 12.79 20.60 4.82
C GLY A 92 11.84 20.34 3.65
N VAL A 93 11.25 19.13 3.57
CA VAL A 93 10.20 18.80 2.61
C VAL A 93 8.89 19.46 3.06
N LYS A 94 8.38 20.40 2.28
CA LYS A 94 7.08 21.05 2.53
C LYS A 94 5.95 20.03 2.35
N HIS A 95 4.89 20.19 3.13
CA HIS A 95 3.65 19.42 2.98
C HIS A 95 3.12 19.56 1.54
N TYR A 96 2.56 18.50 0.96
CA TYR A 96 2.08 18.49 -0.43
C TYR A 96 0.95 19.51 -0.69
N MET A 97 0.19 19.91 0.34
CA MET A 97 -0.80 21.01 0.26
C MET A 97 -0.20 22.42 0.41
N ARG A 98 1.11 22.54 0.67
CA ARG A 98 1.83 23.81 0.91
C ARG A 98 3.04 23.98 -0.02
N GLY A 99 2.93 23.46 -1.24
CA GLY A 99 3.97 23.56 -2.27
C GLY A 99 5.03 22.45 -2.24
N GLY A 100 4.80 21.38 -1.47
CA GLY A 100 5.57 20.13 -1.57
C GLY A 100 5.25 19.33 -2.82
N GLN A 101 6.16 18.44 -3.22
CA GLN A 101 5.90 17.49 -4.31
C GLN A 101 5.00 16.35 -3.81
N PRO A 102 3.81 16.12 -4.41
CA PRO A 102 2.95 15.00 -4.05
C PRO A 102 3.67 13.66 -4.21
N GLY A 103 3.56 12.77 -3.22
CA GLY A 103 4.12 11.42 -3.28
C GLY A 103 5.60 11.31 -2.93
N LYS A 104 6.26 12.40 -2.54
CA LYS A 104 7.64 12.37 -2.01
C LYS A 104 7.63 11.96 -0.54
N PHE A 105 8.18 10.79 -0.25
CA PHE A 105 8.33 10.30 1.13
C PHE A 105 9.57 10.95 1.79
N PRO A 106 9.48 11.47 3.03
CA PRO A 106 10.63 12.01 3.74
C PRO A 106 11.63 10.90 4.07
N SER A 107 12.92 11.23 4.21
CA SER A 107 13.90 10.21 4.58
C SER A 107 13.74 9.81 6.05
N PHE A 108 14.31 8.67 6.44
CA PHE A 108 14.38 8.29 7.86
C PHE A 108 15.62 8.85 8.56
N ASP A 109 16.32 9.83 7.97
CA ASP A 109 17.57 10.35 8.52
C ASP A 109 17.35 10.98 9.90
N LEU A 110 16.26 11.73 10.09
CA LEU A 110 15.89 12.28 11.39
C LEU A 110 15.59 11.18 12.43
N PHE A 111 14.85 10.15 12.03
CA PHE A 111 14.50 9.03 12.92
C PHE A 111 15.73 8.22 13.35
N ARG A 112 16.64 7.98 12.38
CA ARG A 112 17.92 7.29 12.59
C ARG A 112 18.82 8.02 13.59
N GLN A 113 18.78 9.36 13.59
CA GLN A 113 19.59 10.20 14.45
C GLN A 113 18.98 10.41 15.84
N THR A 114 17.64 10.39 15.97
CA THR A 114 16.96 10.80 17.22
C THR A 114 16.40 9.64 18.04
N VAL A 115 15.92 8.54 17.43
CA VAL A 115 15.19 7.49 18.14
C VAL A 115 15.94 6.17 18.14
N HIS A 116 16.16 5.58 16.95
CA HIS A 116 16.93 4.35 16.81
C HIS A 116 17.44 4.19 15.37
N PRO A 117 18.60 3.52 15.17
CA PRO A 117 19.17 3.40 13.84
C PRO A 117 18.37 2.42 12.98
N VAL A 118 17.62 2.95 12.00
CA VAL A 118 17.05 2.14 10.91
C VAL A 118 18.03 2.12 9.72
N PRO A 119 18.54 0.96 9.30
CA PRO A 119 19.65 0.88 8.34
C PRO A 119 19.28 1.35 6.93
N PHE A 120 18.00 1.27 6.56
CA PHE A 120 17.53 1.54 5.19
C PHE A 120 16.42 2.59 5.18
N ASN A 121 16.31 3.30 4.05
CA ASN A 121 15.17 4.17 3.76
C ASN A 121 14.01 3.36 3.15
N LEU A 122 12.77 3.83 3.30
CA LEU A 122 11.57 3.13 2.80
C LEU A 122 11.61 2.92 1.28
N PHE A 123 12.04 3.93 0.54
CA PHE A 123 12.20 3.88 -0.91
C PHE A 123 13.67 4.06 -1.27
N ASP A 124 14.14 3.26 -2.24
CA ASP A 124 15.53 3.21 -2.69
C ASP A 124 16.54 2.92 -1.56
N PRO A 125 16.47 1.72 -0.94
CA PRO A 125 17.32 1.36 0.20
C PRO A 125 18.83 1.40 -0.09
N PHE A 126 19.22 1.25 -1.37
CA PHE A 126 20.61 1.25 -1.81
C PHE A 126 21.03 2.55 -2.53
N GLY A 127 20.13 3.53 -2.67
CA GLY A 127 20.45 4.81 -3.30
C GLY A 127 20.79 4.74 -4.79
N LEU A 128 20.27 3.76 -5.52
CA LEU A 128 20.57 3.51 -6.94
C LEU A 128 19.96 4.60 -7.86
N SER A 129 19.01 5.39 -7.36
CA SER A 129 18.29 6.40 -8.15
C SER A 129 18.89 7.81 -8.13
N LYS A 130 19.99 8.02 -7.39
CA LYS A 130 20.59 9.35 -7.14
C LYS A 130 21.00 10.11 -8.41
N ASN A 131 21.48 9.42 -9.45
CA ASN A 131 22.03 10.03 -10.68
C ASN A 131 21.04 10.14 -11.86
N ARG A 132 19.73 9.97 -11.65
CA ARG A 132 18.75 10.08 -12.75
C ARG A 132 18.54 11.53 -13.20
N SER A 133 18.54 11.78 -14.51
CA SER A 133 18.22 13.08 -15.11
C SER A 133 16.77 13.50 -14.79
N ALA A 134 16.50 14.81 -14.81
CA ALA A 134 15.16 15.35 -14.53
C ALA A 134 14.09 14.80 -15.48
N GLU A 135 14.40 14.72 -16.78
CA GLU A 135 13.51 14.14 -17.79
C GLU A 135 13.19 12.66 -17.52
N LYS A 136 14.20 11.88 -17.09
CA LYS A 136 14.02 10.46 -16.75
C LYS A 136 13.23 10.28 -15.45
N LYS A 137 13.19 11.29 -14.57
CA LYS A 137 12.33 11.29 -13.37
C LYS A 137 10.89 11.60 -13.74
N GLU A 138 10.65 12.61 -14.57
CA GLU A 138 9.30 12.96 -15.03
C GLU A 138 8.63 11.82 -15.80
N LYS A 139 9.36 11.21 -16.76
CA LYS A 139 8.87 10.00 -17.45
C LYS A 139 8.55 8.87 -16.47
N GLY A 140 9.40 8.68 -15.45
CA GLY A 140 9.17 7.68 -14.40
C GLY A 140 7.90 7.93 -13.59
N LEU A 141 7.60 9.19 -13.24
CA LEU A 141 6.39 9.56 -12.51
C LEU A 141 5.12 9.30 -13.34
N ILE A 142 5.16 9.57 -14.65
CA ILE A 142 4.04 9.28 -15.56
C ILE A 142 3.84 7.77 -15.69
N THR A 143 4.92 6.99 -15.81
CA THR A 143 4.85 5.53 -15.82
C THR A 143 4.24 4.99 -14.53
N GLU A 144 4.66 5.50 -13.38
CA GLU A 144 4.10 5.13 -12.07
C GLU A 144 2.60 5.42 -12.00
N LEU A 145 2.16 6.58 -12.47
CA LEU A 145 0.76 6.96 -12.49
C LEU A 145 -0.09 6.02 -13.34
N ASN A 146 0.36 5.74 -14.56
CA ASN A 146 -0.38 4.88 -15.49
C ASN A 146 -0.42 3.42 -15.02
N ASN A 147 0.68 2.91 -14.46
CA ASN A 147 0.72 1.58 -13.87
C ASN A 147 -0.14 1.49 -12.60
N GLY A 148 -0.16 2.55 -11.79
CA GLY A 148 -1.03 2.66 -10.62
C GLY A 148 -2.50 2.59 -10.97
N ARG A 149 -2.93 3.37 -11.99
CA ARG A 149 -4.31 3.34 -12.49
C ARG A 149 -4.71 1.95 -13.00
N LEU A 150 -3.81 1.29 -13.74
CA LEU A 150 -4.06 -0.07 -14.22
C LEU A 150 -4.19 -1.06 -13.06
N ALA A 151 -3.29 -0.98 -12.07
CA ALA A 151 -3.31 -1.86 -10.91
C ALA A 151 -4.56 -1.68 -10.05
N GLN A 152 -5.08 -0.45 -9.92
CA GLN A 152 -6.34 -0.17 -9.21
C GLN A 152 -7.51 -0.92 -9.84
N ILE A 153 -7.62 -0.90 -11.17
CA ILE A 153 -8.66 -1.63 -11.89
C ILE A 153 -8.42 -3.15 -11.78
N GLY A 154 -7.16 -3.59 -11.85
CA GLY A 154 -6.78 -4.99 -11.74
C GLY A 154 -7.20 -5.63 -10.42
N ILE A 155 -6.88 -4.98 -9.28
CA ILE A 155 -7.26 -5.49 -7.96
C ILE A 155 -8.79 -5.50 -7.78
N MET A 156 -9.49 -4.44 -8.17
CA MET A 156 -10.95 -4.44 -8.07
C MET A 156 -11.59 -5.53 -8.95
N GLY A 157 -10.97 -5.86 -10.08
CA GLY A 157 -11.38 -6.98 -10.93
C GLY A 157 -11.22 -8.35 -10.26
N PHE A 158 -10.10 -8.59 -9.57
CA PHE A 158 -9.91 -9.83 -8.79
C PHE A 158 -10.93 -9.95 -7.66
N LEU A 159 -11.05 -8.91 -6.83
CA LEU A 159 -12.01 -8.91 -5.71
C LEU A 159 -13.46 -9.13 -6.17
N ALA A 160 -13.84 -8.53 -7.30
CA ALA A 160 -15.18 -8.73 -7.88
C ALA A 160 -15.37 -10.16 -8.41
N ALA A 161 -14.34 -10.77 -9.00
CA ALA A 161 -14.38 -12.13 -9.50
C ALA A 161 -14.53 -13.16 -8.37
N ASP A 162 -13.84 -12.95 -7.25
CA ASP A 162 -13.88 -13.85 -6.10
C ASP A 162 -15.20 -13.73 -5.32
N LYS A 163 -15.79 -12.52 -5.26
CA LYS A 163 -17.06 -12.29 -4.56
C LYS A 163 -18.30 -12.61 -5.40
N VAL A 164 -18.25 -12.35 -6.71
CA VAL A 164 -19.39 -12.52 -7.63
C VAL A 164 -18.94 -13.41 -8.79
N PRO A 165 -19.29 -14.70 -8.78
CA PRO A 165 -18.97 -15.61 -9.87
C PRO A 165 -19.50 -15.09 -11.22
N GLY A 166 -18.67 -15.07 -12.25
CA GLY A 166 -19.07 -14.59 -13.57
C GLY A 166 -18.92 -13.08 -13.81
N SER A 167 -18.55 -12.29 -12.79
CA SER A 167 -18.42 -10.82 -12.92
C SER A 167 -17.30 -10.40 -13.87
N VAL A 168 -16.20 -11.16 -13.90
CA VAL A 168 -15.08 -10.98 -14.83
C VAL A 168 -14.94 -12.23 -15.69
N PRO A 169 -15.44 -12.23 -16.94
CA PRO A 169 -15.45 -13.41 -17.81
C PRO A 169 -14.07 -14.05 -18.03
N ALA A 170 -13.00 -13.25 -17.96
CA ALA A 170 -11.62 -13.72 -18.13
C ALA A 170 -11.07 -14.51 -16.93
N LEU A 171 -11.69 -14.42 -15.75
CA LEU A 171 -11.16 -14.96 -14.48
C LEU A 171 -11.97 -16.12 -13.89
N ASN A 172 -13.08 -16.52 -14.53
CA ASN A 172 -14.00 -17.54 -14.03
C ASN A 172 -13.38 -18.92 -13.76
N GLY A 173 -12.22 -19.23 -14.33
CA GLY A 173 -11.51 -20.49 -14.10
C GLY A 173 -10.39 -20.44 -13.07
N ILE A 174 -10.09 -19.26 -12.51
CA ILE A 174 -8.94 -19.02 -11.60
C ILE A 174 -9.43 -18.49 -10.25
N ALA A 175 -10.52 -17.72 -10.24
CA ALA A 175 -11.10 -17.14 -9.02
C ALA A 175 -11.50 -18.23 -8.02
N ILE A 176 -11.03 -18.09 -6.77
CA ILE A 176 -11.42 -18.95 -5.65
C ILE A 176 -12.55 -18.21 -4.91
N PRO A 177 -13.76 -18.78 -4.81
CA PRO A 177 -14.89 -18.08 -4.21
C PRO A 177 -14.61 -17.62 -2.78
N TYR A 178 -14.95 -16.37 -2.47
CA TYR A 178 -14.80 -15.77 -1.15
C TYR A 178 -16.11 -15.11 -0.68
N ASP A 179 -16.70 -15.67 0.37
CA ASP A 179 -17.98 -15.20 0.92
C ASP A 179 -17.84 -14.19 2.07
N GLY A 180 -16.62 -13.92 2.55
CA GLY A 180 -16.37 -12.95 3.62
C GLY A 180 -16.44 -11.48 3.16
N ASP A 181 -16.22 -10.56 4.09
CA ASP A 181 -16.16 -9.13 3.81
C ASP A 181 -14.72 -8.65 3.65
N VAL A 182 -14.32 -8.38 2.40
CA VAL A 182 -12.97 -7.91 2.07
C VAL A 182 -12.62 -6.55 2.68
N MET A 183 -13.62 -5.78 3.11
CA MET A 183 -13.43 -4.47 3.74
C MET A 183 -13.33 -4.56 5.26
N ALA A 184 -13.65 -5.72 5.85
CA ALA A 184 -13.55 -5.92 7.29
C ALA A 184 -12.11 -6.32 7.67
N PRO A 185 -11.37 -5.51 8.44
CA PRO A 185 -10.01 -5.87 8.84
C PRO A 185 -9.97 -7.03 9.85
N PHE A 186 -11.04 -7.22 10.63
CA PHE A 186 -11.18 -8.26 11.65
C PHE A 186 -12.52 -8.96 11.48
N THR A 187 -12.49 -10.23 11.05
CA THR A 187 -13.68 -11.01 10.68
C THR A 187 -14.12 -12.02 11.77
N ALA A 188 -13.21 -12.44 12.66
CA ALA A 188 -13.46 -13.58 13.56
C ALA A 188 -13.95 -13.22 14.98
N HIS A 189 -13.48 -12.13 15.62
CA HIS A 189 -13.77 -11.88 17.04
C HIS A 189 -14.10 -10.43 17.42
N TYR A 190 -14.27 -9.52 16.45
CA TYR A 190 -14.56 -8.10 16.72
C TYR A 190 -15.85 -7.66 16.02
N HIS A 191 -16.97 -7.81 16.71
CA HIS A 191 -18.24 -7.19 16.32
C HIS A 191 -18.42 -5.91 17.13
N LEU A 192 -18.85 -4.83 16.47
CA LEU A 192 -19.04 -3.54 17.14
C LEU A 192 -20.18 -3.56 18.18
N PHE A 193 -20.96 -4.65 18.24
CA PHE A 193 -22.04 -4.91 19.20
C PHE A 193 -22.22 -6.42 19.41
#